data_AF-A0A9K3PIW2-F1
#
_entry.id   AF-A0A9K3PIW2-F1
#
_cell.length_a   1.000
_cell.length_b   1.000
_cell.length_c   1.000
_cell.angle_alpha   90.00
_cell.angle_beta   90.00
_cell.angle_gamma   90.00
#
_symmetry.space_group_name_H-M   'P 1'
#
loop_
_entity.id
_entity.type
_entity.pdbx_description
1 polymer ?
#
loop_
_entity_poly.entity_id
_entity_poly.type
_entity_poly.pdbx_seq_one_letter_code
_entity_poly.pdbx_strand_id
1 'polypeptide(L)'
;MPEQTSNSSAVNQAATDSKDAKNEDIDKEPIDYNPRWTGYCYIILASLVNFCSVSNVPGGTRTSIWYISIAFGALSFAVSSLIMIQNWSQPYQDFLPNVTKLRDGYLEGYILLALVVWWIVGVAYITRPGGIAYVASNIWYSAWLSLISCVYTLNKWSESKDILSIEEITSISPTLKFWWLLFMAACIVFGSCMDIIIRYNQPWSDFQNASFGLALGLVSMVISFVIILIHYNFLSSCHCEEGGWTELFTSFFLIFVWILGLSILTQEGGLAATMSGNQCVRHPGNIVPFELNCTIAVNGLVVPCSEIPELIPGSNLFVACWCCMLSSVAVAFKWKAAQALKFAQAEAERQQQKEQEEQQFGSDYGDVDADNDDEIDED
;
A
#
# COMPACT_ATOMS: atom_id res chain seq x y z
N MET A 1 49.20 -30.73 -15.81
CA MET A 1 49.55 -31.89 -14.97
C MET A 1 48.27 -32.67 -14.68
N PRO A 2 48.08 -33.85 -15.28
CA PRO A 2 46.97 -34.75 -14.96
C PRO A 2 47.43 -35.76 -13.91
N GLU A 3 46.62 -35.93 -12.86
CA GLU A 3 46.88 -36.91 -11.80
C GLU A 3 46.15 -38.22 -12.11
N GLN A 4 46.90 -39.31 -11.91
CA GLN A 4 46.55 -40.67 -12.28
C GLN A 4 45.55 -41.32 -11.32
N THR A 5 44.75 -42.18 -11.93
CA THR A 5 43.95 -43.29 -11.41
C THR A 5 44.56 -44.08 -10.25
N SER A 6 43.73 -44.59 -9.34
CA SER A 6 43.88 -45.96 -8.82
C SER A 6 42.54 -46.65 -8.54
N ASN A 7 42.35 -47.80 -9.19
CA ASN A 7 41.29 -48.78 -8.99
C ASN A 7 41.39 -49.50 -7.65
N SER A 8 40.23 -49.85 -7.07
CA SER A 8 39.92 -51.10 -6.33
C SER A 8 38.53 -50.87 -5.73
N SER A 9 37.49 -51.69 -5.88
CA SER A 9 37.46 -53.14 -5.76
C SER A 9 36.11 -53.62 -6.31
N ALA A 10 36.14 -54.59 -7.23
CA ALA A 10 35.03 -55.52 -7.38
C ALA A 10 35.15 -56.55 -6.27
N VAL A 11 34.03 -56.89 -5.61
CA VAL A 11 33.69 -58.17 -4.96
C VAL A 11 32.54 -57.88 -3.99
N ASN A 12 31.33 -58.23 -4.43
CA ASN A 12 30.23 -58.82 -3.64
C ASN A 12 28.91 -58.67 -4.40
N GLN A 13 28.77 -59.46 -5.47
CA GLN A 13 27.47 -59.90 -5.97
C GLN A 13 27.24 -61.29 -5.39
N ALA A 14 26.35 -61.39 -4.39
CA ALA A 14 25.42 -62.51 -4.23
C ALA A 14 24.63 -62.34 -2.93
N ALA A 15 23.32 -62.57 -3.02
CA ALA A 15 22.39 -62.88 -1.94
C ALA A 15 21.89 -61.72 -1.06
N THR A 16 20.88 -61.01 -1.57
CA THR A 16 19.66 -60.68 -0.80
C THR A 16 18.50 -60.39 -1.75
N ASP A 17 18.10 -61.40 -2.53
CA ASP A 17 16.70 -61.54 -2.96
C ASP A 17 15.88 -61.91 -1.73
N SER A 18 15.41 -60.91 -0.98
CA SER A 18 14.46 -61.13 0.11
C SER A 18 13.72 -59.83 0.40
N LYS A 19 12.49 -59.76 -0.12
CA LYS A 19 11.31 -59.26 0.57
C LYS A 19 11.55 -58.07 1.51
N ASP A 20 11.62 -56.90 0.91
CA ASP A 20 11.12 -55.70 1.56
C ASP A 20 10.39 -54.93 0.48
N ALA A 21 9.08 -55.16 0.37
CA ALA A 21 8.18 -54.09 0.00
C ALA A 21 8.24 -53.06 1.12
N LYS A 22 9.40 -52.39 1.24
CA LYS A 22 9.51 -51.12 1.90
C LYS A 22 8.53 -50.26 1.13
N ASN A 23 7.43 -49.90 1.79
CA ASN A 23 6.84 -48.60 1.54
C ASN A 23 8.03 -47.64 1.48
N GLU A 24 8.46 -47.32 0.26
CA GLU A 24 9.02 -46.02 -0.02
C GLU A 24 7.86 -45.10 0.38
N ASP A 25 7.80 -44.78 1.68
CA ASP A 25 7.29 -43.50 2.12
C ASP A 25 8.14 -42.52 1.33
N ILE A 26 7.64 -42.20 0.14
CA ILE A 26 8.09 -41.09 -0.68
C ILE A 26 7.95 -39.94 0.31
N ASP A 27 9.07 -39.54 0.92
CA ASP A 27 9.17 -38.36 1.75
C ASP A 27 8.67 -37.22 0.88
N LYS A 28 7.36 -36.96 0.97
CA LYS A 28 6.72 -35.88 0.24
C LYS A 28 7.34 -34.64 0.84
N GLU A 29 8.22 -34.01 0.07
CA GLU A 29 8.77 -32.72 0.45
C GLU A 29 7.61 -31.84 0.92
N PRO A 30 7.73 -31.24 2.13
CA PRO A 30 6.66 -30.42 2.67
C PRO A 30 6.28 -29.37 1.63
N ILE A 31 4.98 -29.24 1.37
CA ILE A 31 4.47 -28.27 0.40
C ILE A 31 4.96 -26.88 0.83
N ASP A 32 5.85 -26.30 0.04
CA ASP A 32 6.40 -24.98 0.32
C ASP A 32 5.29 -23.93 0.22
N TYR A 33 5.06 -23.23 1.32
CA TYR A 33 3.97 -22.28 1.42
C TYR A 33 4.31 -21.01 0.63
N ASN A 34 3.58 -20.74 -0.44
CA ASN A 34 3.79 -19.54 -1.23
C ASN A 34 3.19 -18.32 -0.51
N PRO A 35 4.00 -17.36 -0.01
CA PRO A 35 3.53 -16.22 0.77
C PRO A 35 2.57 -15.31 0.00
N ARG A 36 2.51 -15.44 -1.33
CA ARG A 36 1.63 -14.67 -2.21
C ARG A 36 0.17 -15.14 -2.17
N TRP A 37 -0.11 -16.33 -1.64
CA TRP A 37 -1.46 -16.89 -1.58
C TRP A 37 -2.42 -16.00 -0.79
N THR A 38 -1.95 -15.42 0.32
CA THR A 38 -2.72 -14.45 1.10
C THR A 38 -3.17 -13.26 0.25
N GLY A 39 -2.28 -12.74 -0.61
CA GLY A 39 -2.59 -11.65 -1.53
C GLY A 39 -3.67 -12.03 -2.56
N TYR A 40 -3.54 -13.21 -3.19
CA TYR A 40 -4.56 -13.70 -4.12
C TYR A 40 -5.92 -13.92 -3.45
N CYS A 41 -5.95 -14.46 -2.23
CA CYS A 41 -7.18 -14.60 -1.44
C CYS A 41 -7.87 -13.24 -1.24
N TYR A 42 -7.12 -12.18 -0.92
CA TYR A 42 -7.70 -10.84 -0.80
C TYR A 42 -8.24 -10.31 -2.12
N ILE A 43 -7.52 -10.51 -3.24
CA ILE A 43 -8.01 -10.10 -4.57
C ILE A 43 -9.31 -10.82 -4.91
N ILE A 44 -9.38 -12.13 -4.68
CA ILE A 44 -10.57 -12.97 -4.95
C ILE A 44 -11.77 -12.48 -4.12
N LEU A 45 -11.59 -12.32 -2.80
CA LEU A 45 -12.66 -11.91 -1.90
C LEU A 45 -13.14 -10.48 -2.22
N ALA A 46 -12.23 -9.52 -2.38
CA ALA A 46 -12.57 -8.14 -2.69
C ALA A 46 -13.26 -8.01 -4.05
N SER A 47 -12.75 -8.72 -5.07
CA SER A 47 -13.33 -8.71 -6.42
C SER A 47 -14.70 -9.39 -6.47
N LEU A 48 -14.91 -10.46 -5.68
CA LEU A 48 -16.22 -11.11 -5.55
C LEU A 48 -17.24 -10.19 -4.87
N VAL A 49 -16.86 -9.54 -3.76
CA VAL A 49 -17.72 -8.56 -3.09
C VAL A 49 -18.06 -7.42 -4.04
N ASN A 50 -17.10 -6.93 -4.82
CA ASN A 50 -17.34 -5.89 -5.82
C ASN A 50 -18.33 -6.36 -6.89
N PHE A 51 -18.08 -7.53 -7.50
CA PHE A 51 -18.95 -8.12 -8.51
C PHE A 51 -20.40 -8.31 -8.02
N CYS A 52 -20.58 -8.94 -6.86
CA CYS A 52 -21.90 -9.17 -6.27
C CYS A 52 -22.60 -7.85 -5.93
N SER A 53 -21.87 -6.88 -5.36
CA SER A 53 -22.44 -5.60 -4.96
C SER A 53 -22.88 -4.77 -6.17
N VAL A 54 -22.07 -4.73 -7.24
CA VAL A 54 -22.42 -4.02 -8.48
C VAL A 54 -23.59 -4.71 -9.19
N SER A 55 -23.61 -6.05 -9.22
CA SER A 55 -24.68 -6.82 -9.87
C SER A 55 -26.05 -6.60 -9.23
N ASN A 56 -26.09 -6.28 -7.94
CA ASN A 56 -27.32 -5.97 -7.21
C ASN A 56 -27.82 -4.53 -7.44
N VAL A 57 -27.04 -3.66 -8.10
CA VAL A 57 -27.49 -2.31 -8.44
C VAL A 57 -28.48 -2.40 -9.62
N PRO A 58 -29.70 -1.84 -9.51
CA PRO A 58 -30.68 -1.86 -10.60
C PRO A 58 -30.12 -1.15 -11.85
N GLY A 59 -30.03 -1.86 -12.98
CA GLY A 59 -29.38 -1.38 -14.22
C GLY A 59 -30.09 -0.24 -14.97
N GLY A 60 -31.09 0.42 -14.37
CA GLY A 60 -32.12 1.20 -15.06
C GLY A 60 -31.70 2.54 -15.69
N THR A 61 -30.54 3.12 -15.34
CA THR A 61 -30.18 4.47 -15.84
C THR A 61 -28.79 4.60 -16.45
N ARG A 62 -27.88 3.64 -16.23
CA ARG A 62 -26.48 3.70 -16.74
C ARG A 62 -25.91 2.33 -17.06
N THR A 63 -26.54 1.62 -18.00
CA THR A 63 -26.18 0.24 -18.40
C THR A 63 -24.69 0.09 -18.73
N SER A 64 -24.09 1.03 -19.46
CA SER A 64 -22.66 0.97 -19.82
C SER A 64 -21.72 1.03 -18.61
N ILE A 65 -22.01 1.90 -17.63
CA ILE A 65 -21.23 1.97 -16.39
C ILE A 65 -21.36 0.67 -15.62
N TRP A 66 -22.58 0.16 -15.51
CA TRP A 66 -22.88 -1.07 -14.80
C TRP A 66 -22.10 -2.27 -15.35
N TYR A 67 -22.14 -2.51 -16.67
CA TYR A 67 -21.39 -3.61 -17.29
C TYR A 67 -19.88 -3.50 -17.10
N ILE A 68 -19.32 -2.30 -17.27
CA ILE A 68 -17.89 -2.07 -17.08
C ILE A 68 -17.49 -2.31 -15.61
N SER A 69 -18.29 -1.85 -14.65
CA SER A 69 -18.05 -2.08 -13.22
C SER A 69 -18.13 -3.55 -12.83
N ILE A 70 -19.07 -4.31 -13.42
CA ILE A 70 -19.14 -5.77 -13.25
C ILE A 70 -17.88 -6.44 -13.79
N ALA A 71 -17.41 -6.02 -14.96
CA ALA A 71 -16.22 -6.61 -15.59
C ALA A 71 -14.98 -6.45 -14.71
N PHE A 72 -14.81 -5.33 -14.00
CA PHE A 72 -13.68 -5.14 -13.07
C PHE A 72 -13.61 -6.23 -12.00
N GLY A 73 -14.73 -6.48 -11.31
CA GLY A 73 -14.84 -7.53 -10.29
C GLY A 73 -14.75 -8.94 -10.88
N ALA A 74 -15.54 -9.23 -11.92
CA ALA A 74 -15.64 -10.59 -12.49
C ALA A 74 -14.31 -11.08 -13.10
N LEU A 75 -13.64 -10.23 -13.89
CA LEU A 75 -12.38 -10.60 -14.55
C LEU A 75 -11.27 -10.83 -13.52
N SER A 76 -11.14 -9.94 -12.54
CA SER A 76 -10.13 -10.06 -11.48
C SER A 76 -10.36 -11.29 -10.62
N PHE A 77 -11.62 -11.57 -10.25
CA PHE A 77 -12.00 -12.79 -9.55
C PHE A 77 -11.60 -14.04 -10.34
N ALA A 78 -11.94 -14.10 -11.63
CA ALA A 78 -11.64 -15.26 -12.48
C ALA A 78 -10.13 -15.47 -12.65
N VAL A 79 -9.38 -14.41 -13.01
CA VAL A 79 -7.93 -14.48 -13.22
C VAL A 79 -7.19 -14.89 -11.95
N SER A 80 -7.49 -14.26 -10.80
CA SER A 80 -6.82 -14.60 -9.54
C SER A 80 -7.20 -16.01 -9.05
N SER A 81 -8.45 -16.44 -9.23
CA SER A 81 -8.87 -17.81 -8.90
C SER A 81 -8.14 -18.84 -9.75
N LEU A 82 -7.98 -18.59 -11.06
CA LEU A 82 -7.25 -19.49 -11.95
C LEU A 82 -5.77 -19.62 -11.54
N ILE A 83 -5.10 -18.51 -11.21
CA ILE A 83 -3.70 -18.54 -10.73
C ILE A 83 -3.60 -19.34 -9.42
N MET A 84 -4.53 -19.13 -8.49
CA MET A 84 -4.54 -19.82 -7.21
C MET A 84 -4.81 -21.33 -7.37
N ILE A 85 -5.77 -21.71 -8.22
CA ILE A 85 -6.08 -23.11 -8.53
C ILE A 85 -4.88 -23.79 -9.19
N GLN A 86 -4.23 -23.13 -10.16
CA GLN A 86 -3.02 -23.67 -10.82
C GLN A 86 -1.86 -23.87 -9.84
N ASN A 87 -1.69 -22.95 -8.89
CA ASN A 87 -0.70 -23.10 -7.83
C ASN A 87 -1.02 -24.23 -6.86
N TRP A 88 -2.30 -24.45 -6.56
CA TRP A 88 -2.73 -25.53 -5.68
C TRP A 88 -2.67 -26.90 -6.37
N SER A 89 -2.92 -26.95 -7.69
CA SER A 89 -2.89 -28.16 -8.50
C SER A 89 -1.48 -28.62 -8.89
N GLN A 90 -0.42 -28.13 -8.24
CA GLN A 90 0.96 -28.56 -8.49
C GLN A 90 1.18 -30.08 -8.51
N PRO A 91 0.45 -30.92 -7.74
CA PRO A 91 0.57 -32.38 -7.85
C PRO A 91 0.10 -32.96 -9.19
N TYR A 92 -0.69 -32.21 -9.97
CA TYR A 92 -1.30 -32.63 -11.25
C TYR A 92 -0.68 -31.90 -12.46
N GLN A 93 0.63 -31.66 -12.41
CA GLN A 93 1.38 -30.82 -13.37
C GLN A 93 1.29 -31.28 -14.84
N ASP A 94 0.90 -32.54 -15.10
CA ASP A 94 0.86 -33.09 -16.47
C ASP A 94 -0.29 -32.52 -17.32
N PHE A 95 -1.34 -31.94 -16.71
CA PHE A 95 -2.54 -31.54 -17.44
C PHE A 95 -2.59 -30.05 -17.81
N LEU A 96 -1.94 -29.15 -17.05
CA LEU A 96 -1.99 -27.72 -17.28
C LEU A 96 -0.60 -27.07 -17.14
N PRO A 97 -0.17 -26.24 -18.10
CA PRO A 97 1.06 -25.48 -17.97
C PRO A 97 0.98 -24.56 -16.77
N ASN A 98 1.93 -24.71 -15.84
CA ASN A 98 1.95 -23.93 -14.60
C ASN A 98 2.43 -22.50 -14.88
N VAL A 99 1.52 -21.52 -14.78
CA VAL A 99 1.79 -20.10 -15.03
C VAL A 99 2.92 -19.55 -14.14
N THR A 100 3.11 -20.10 -12.94
CA THR A 100 4.17 -19.65 -12.03
C THR A 100 5.55 -20.23 -12.36
N LYS A 101 5.62 -21.32 -13.12
CA LYS A 101 6.87 -21.87 -13.66
C LYS A 101 7.17 -21.38 -15.08
N LEU A 102 6.15 -20.95 -15.82
CA LEU A 102 6.30 -20.38 -17.16
C LEU A 102 7.15 -19.11 -17.12
N ARG A 103 8.22 -19.10 -17.93
CA ARG A 103 9.19 -17.99 -18.01
C ARG A 103 9.67 -17.56 -16.62
N ASP A 104 10.10 -18.52 -15.81
CA ASP A 104 10.62 -18.27 -14.46
C ASP A 104 9.68 -17.45 -13.55
N GLY A 105 8.37 -17.52 -13.79
CA GLY A 105 7.36 -16.78 -13.02
C GLY A 105 7.22 -15.30 -13.39
N TYR A 106 7.88 -14.82 -14.45
CA TYR A 106 7.69 -13.46 -14.97
C TYR A 106 6.28 -13.22 -15.53
N LEU A 107 5.64 -14.27 -16.08
CA LEU A 107 4.27 -14.17 -16.58
C LEU A 107 3.28 -13.78 -15.48
N GLU A 108 3.43 -14.36 -14.29
CA GLU A 108 2.63 -14.00 -13.11
C GLU A 108 2.76 -12.51 -12.77
N GLY A 109 3.99 -11.99 -12.78
CA GLY A 109 4.26 -10.57 -12.54
C GLY A 109 3.60 -9.65 -13.55
N TYR A 110 3.65 -10.00 -14.84
CA TYR A 110 2.96 -9.21 -15.88
C TYR A 110 1.44 -9.22 -15.70
N ILE A 111 0.85 -10.35 -15.29
CA ILE A 111 -0.58 -10.43 -14.99
C ILE A 111 -0.94 -9.57 -13.78
N LEU A 112 -0.15 -9.64 -12.69
CA LEU A 112 -0.35 -8.81 -11.50
C LEU A 112 -0.21 -7.32 -11.82
N LEU A 113 0.80 -6.93 -12.61
CA LEU A 113 0.98 -5.56 -13.08
C LEU A 113 -0.22 -5.10 -13.90
N ALA A 114 -0.72 -5.94 -14.81
CA ALA A 114 -1.92 -5.66 -15.58
C ALA A 114 -3.16 -5.50 -14.68
N LEU A 115 -3.30 -6.33 -13.63
CA LEU A 115 -4.36 -6.19 -12.63
C LEU A 115 -4.26 -4.90 -11.80
N VAL A 116 -3.04 -4.46 -11.46
CA VAL A 116 -2.83 -3.16 -10.79
C VAL A 116 -3.29 -2.02 -11.71
N VAL A 117 -2.83 -1.99 -12.96
CA VAL A 117 -3.25 -0.96 -13.93
C VAL A 117 -4.77 -1.01 -14.16
N TRP A 118 -5.32 -2.21 -14.28
CA TRP A 118 -6.76 -2.46 -14.40
C TRP A 118 -7.53 -1.85 -13.22
N TRP A 119 -7.12 -2.11 -11.98
CA TRP A 119 -7.80 -1.56 -10.82
C TRP A 119 -7.52 -0.08 -10.57
N ILE A 120 -6.42 0.51 -11.06
CA ILE A 120 -6.23 1.96 -11.06
C ILE A 120 -7.34 2.62 -11.90
N VAL A 121 -7.56 2.11 -13.12
CA VAL A 121 -8.65 2.58 -13.98
C VAL A 121 -10.01 2.26 -13.36
N GLY A 122 -10.16 1.06 -12.79
CA GLY A 122 -11.38 0.60 -12.14
C GLY A 122 -11.79 1.48 -10.97
N VAL A 123 -10.89 1.74 -10.02
CA VAL A 123 -11.13 2.63 -8.89
C VAL A 123 -11.46 4.03 -9.38
N ALA A 124 -10.68 4.61 -10.30
CA ALA A 124 -10.97 5.93 -10.86
C ALA A 124 -12.36 6.00 -11.51
N TYR A 125 -12.77 4.96 -12.24
CA TYR A 125 -14.04 4.91 -12.95
C TYR A 125 -15.25 4.64 -12.02
N ILE A 126 -15.09 3.72 -11.07
CA ILE A 126 -16.15 3.26 -10.15
C ILE A 126 -16.40 4.30 -9.06
N THR A 127 -15.33 4.92 -8.55
CA THR A 127 -15.37 5.86 -7.42
C THR A 127 -15.34 7.34 -7.83
N ARG A 128 -15.39 7.66 -9.13
CA ARG A 128 -15.60 9.05 -9.57
C ARG A 128 -16.90 9.63 -9.00
N PRO A 129 -17.02 10.95 -8.84
CA PRO A 129 -18.30 11.63 -8.56
C PRO A 129 -19.43 11.08 -9.45
N GLY A 130 -20.46 10.49 -8.83
CA GLY A 130 -21.57 9.86 -9.57
C GLY A 130 -21.31 8.49 -10.14
N GLY A 131 -20.16 7.92 -9.84
CA GLY A 131 -19.85 6.52 -10.10
C GLY A 131 -20.73 5.61 -9.25
N ILE A 132 -20.77 4.34 -9.67
CA ILE A 132 -21.62 3.33 -9.05
C ILE A 132 -21.22 3.01 -7.60
N ALA A 133 -19.99 3.35 -7.19
CA ALA A 133 -19.52 3.19 -5.81
C ALA A 133 -20.39 3.92 -4.77
N TYR A 134 -21.03 5.02 -5.16
CA TYR A 134 -21.85 5.84 -4.27
C TYR A 134 -23.26 5.28 -4.08
N VAL A 135 -23.65 4.28 -4.89
CA VAL A 135 -24.92 3.55 -4.72
C VAL A 135 -24.84 2.53 -3.59
N ALA A 136 -23.66 2.03 -3.28
CA ALA A 136 -23.47 1.15 -2.13
C ALA A 136 -22.03 1.24 -1.65
N SER A 137 -21.83 1.59 -0.37
CA SER A 137 -20.49 1.73 0.23
C SER A 137 -19.63 0.47 0.07
N ASN A 138 -20.25 -0.73 0.03
CA ASN A 138 -19.55 -1.98 -0.24
C ASN A 138 -18.82 -1.98 -1.59
N ILE A 139 -19.36 -1.35 -2.63
CA ILE A 139 -18.71 -1.21 -3.94
C ILE A 139 -17.48 -0.31 -3.82
N TRP A 140 -17.59 0.78 -3.05
CA TRP A 140 -16.48 1.69 -2.81
C TRP A 140 -15.32 1.00 -2.09
N TYR A 141 -15.59 0.36 -0.95
CA TYR A 141 -14.56 -0.32 -0.15
C TYR A 141 -13.95 -1.50 -0.90
N SER A 142 -14.76 -2.31 -1.58
CA SER A 142 -14.26 -3.45 -2.34
C SER A 142 -13.38 -3.04 -3.52
N ALA A 143 -13.70 -1.95 -4.23
CA ALA A 143 -12.87 -1.46 -5.33
C ALA A 143 -11.47 -1.05 -4.84
N TRP A 144 -11.41 -0.27 -3.76
CA TRP A 144 -10.13 0.13 -3.15
C TRP A 144 -9.37 -1.07 -2.58
N LEU A 145 -10.06 -1.97 -1.89
CA LEU A 145 -9.44 -3.18 -1.34
C LEU A 145 -8.87 -4.07 -2.45
N SER A 146 -9.55 -4.21 -3.59
CA SER A 146 -9.03 -4.94 -4.74
C SER A 146 -7.74 -4.31 -5.28
N LEU A 147 -7.70 -2.98 -5.45
CA LEU A 147 -6.49 -2.28 -5.89
C LEU A 147 -5.33 -2.49 -4.91
N ILE A 148 -5.57 -2.28 -3.62
CA ILE A 148 -4.55 -2.46 -2.56
C ILE A 148 -4.05 -3.91 -2.55
N SER A 149 -4.95 -4.88 -2.69
CA SER A 149 -4.60 -6.31 -2.73
C SER A 149 -3.75 -6.66 -3.96
N CYS A 150 -4.04 -6.06 -5.12
CA CYS A 150 -3.23 -6.24 -6.33
C CYS A 150 -1.82 -5.67 -6.13
N VAL A 151 -1.71 -4.46 -5.57
CA VAL A 151 -0.42 -3.81 -5.29
C VAL A 151 0.38 -4.61 -4.26
N TYR A 152 -0.27 -5.07 -3.19
CA TYR A 152 0.35 -5.92 -2.18
C TYR A 152 0.89 -7.24 -2.78
N THR A 153 0.07 -7.91 -3.60
CA THR A 153 0.46 -9.18 -4.22
C THR A 153 1.59 -8.99 -5.23
N LEU A 154 1.53 -7.92 -6.03
CA LEU A 154 2.61 -7.53 -6.95
C LEU A 154 3.91 -7.24 -6.19
N ASN A 155 3.84 -6.53 -5.06
CA ASN A 155 5.01 -6.24 -4.24
C ASN A 155 5.65 -7.53 -3.69
N LYS A 156 4.85 -8.47 -3.15
CA LYS A 156 5.35 -9.77 -2.70
C LYS A 156 5.91 -10.63 -3.83
N TRP A 157 5.33 -10.53 -5.02
CA TRP A 157 5.92 -11.14 -6.21
C TRP A 157 7.28 -10.50 -6.56
N SER A 158 7.38 -9.18 -6.51
CA SER A 158 8.61 -8.43 -6.79
C SER A 158 9.75 -8.82 -5.85
N GLU A 159 9.48 -8.86 -4.54
CA GLU A 159 10.41 -9.32 -3.51
C GLU A 159 10.95 -10.74 -3.82
N SER A 160 10.09 -11.65 -4.27
CA SER A 160 10.51 -13.03 -4.60
C SER A 160 11.40 -13.14 -5.85
N LYS A 161 11.47 -12.08 -6.66
CA LYS A 161 12.22 -12.02 -7.91
C LYS A 161 13.41 -11.08 -7.86
N ASP A 162 13.75 -10.55 -6.68
CA ASP A 162 14.80 -9.54 -6.50
C ASP A 162 14.60 -8.33 -7.44
N ILE A 163 13.33 -8.00 -7.70
CA ILE A 163 12.92 -6.82 -8.43
C ILE A 163 12.53 -5.77 -7.40
N LEU A 164 12.99 -4.54 -7.60
CA LEU A 164 12.79 -3.37 -6.74
C LEU A 164 11.41 -3.37 -6.05
N SER A 165 11.37 -3.71 -4.76
CA SER A 165 10.12 -3.76 -4.01
C SER A 165 9.68 -2.36 -3.57
N ILE A 166 8.37 -2.15 -3.36
CA ILE A 166 7.85 -0.90 -2.77
C ILE A 166 8.49 -0.68 -1.39
N GLU A 167 8.72 -1.76 -0.65
CA GLU A 167 9.43 -1.68 0.62
C GLU A 167 10.85 -1.14 0.43
N GLU A 168 11.65 -1.64 -0.52
CA GLU A 168 12.97 -1.09 -0.82
C GLU A 168 12.92 0.38 -1.27
N ILE A 169 12.02 0.71 -2.19
CA ILE A 169 11.84 2.08 -2.70
C ILE A 169 11.54 3.07 -1.57
N THR A 170 10.77 2.63 -0.57
CA THR A 170 10.26 3.50 0.49
C THR A 170 10.97 3.34 1.83
N SER A 171 11.86 2.36 1.98
CA SER A 171 12.60 2.08 3.22
C SER A 171 13.94 2.77 3.33
N ILE A 172 14.36 3.53 2.31
CA ILE A 172 15.58 4.36 2.34
C ILE A 172 15.61 5.26 3.58
N SER A 173 14.44 5.77 3.98
CA SER A 173 14.30 6.57 5.20
C SER A 173 13.02 6.21 5.96
N PRO A 174 13.03 6.27 7.31
CA PRO A 174 11.88 5.92 8.14
C PRO A 174 10.63 6.79 7.90
N THR A 175 10.80 7.99 7.35
CA THR A 175 9.71 8.93 7.06
C THR A 175 9.21 8.85 5.60
N LEU A 176 10.02 8.31 4.68
CA LEU A 176 9.75 8.31 3.24
C LEU A 176 8.45 7.58 2.88
N LYS A 177 8.14 6.46 3.57
CA LYS A 177 6.86 5.73 3.41
C LYS A 177 5.64 6.66 3.56
N PHE A 178 5.69 7.59 4.52
CA PHE A 178 4.59 8.49 4.83
C PHE A 178 4.53 9.70 3.89
N TRP A 179 5.67 10.14 3.35
CA TRP A 179 5.70 11.16 2.30
C TRP A 179 5.07 10.67 1.00
N TRP A 180 5.33 9.42 0.61
CA TRP A 180 4.64 8.78 -0.51
C TRP A 180 3.13 8.66 -0.26
N LEU A 181 2.72 8.28 0.95
CA LEU A 181 1.30 8.19 1.29
C LEU A 181 0.62 9.57 1.23
N LEU A 182 1.29 10.61 1.75
CA LEU A 182 0.82 11.99 1.63
C LEU A 182 0.71 12.43 0.17
N PHE A 183 1.72 12.17 -0.66
CA PHE A 183 1.72 12.52 -2.08
C PHE A 183 0.53 11.89 -2.81
N MET A 184 0.33 10.58 -2.63
CA MET A 184 -0.78 9.86 -3.27
C MET A 184 -2.15 10.35 -2.79
N ALA A 185 -2.30 10.58 -1.48
CA ALA A 185 -3.54 11.12 -0.94
C ALA A 185 -3.80 12.54 -1.45
N ALA A 186 -2.77 13.39 -1.54
CA ALA A 186 -2.88 14.74 -2.07
C ALA A 186 -3.27 14.76 -3.56
N CYS A 187 -2.77 13.82 -4.36
CA CYS A 187 -3.21 13.60 -5.75
C CYS A 187 -4.70 13.27 -5.83
N ILE A 188 -5.21 12.43 -4.93
CA ILE A 188 -6.65 12.07 -4.88
C ILE A 188 -7.49 13.29 -4.50
N VAL A 189 -7.05 14.10 -3.53
CA VAL A 189 -7.73 15.36 -3.15
C VAL A 189 -7.76 16.31 -4.34
N PHE A 190 -6.60 16.58 -4.96
CA PHE A 190 -6.48 17.43 -6.14
C PHE A 190 -7.40 16.99 -7.27
N GLY A 191 -7.34 15.71 -7.65
CA GLY A 191 -8.16 15.15 -8.72
C GLY A 191 -9.66 15.20 -8.41
N SER A 192 -10.05 14.91 -7.15
CA SER A 192 -11.45 14.96 -6.72
C SER A 192 -12.00 16.38 -6.78
N CYS A 193 -11.26 17.37 -6.27
CA CYS A 193 -11.66 18.77 -6.34
C CYS A 193 -11.68 19.30 -7.77
N MET A 194 -10.74 18.89 -8.63
CA MET A 194 -10.73 19.27 -10.04
C MET A 194 -11.96 18.73 -10.78
N ASP A 195 -12.33 17.47 -10.54
CA ASP A 195 -13.52 16.87 -11.14
C ASP A 195 -14.81 17.57 -10.68
N ILE A 196 -14.88 17.97 -9.40
CA ILE A 196 -15.98 18.77 -8.85
C ILE A 196 -16.11 20.11 -9.60
N ILE A 197 -15.01 20.83 -9.77
CA ILE A 197 -15.00 22.13 -10.44
C ILE A 197 -15.42 22.02 -11.90
N ILE A 198 -14.93 21.01 -12.62
CA ILE A 198 -15.18 20.86 -14.06
C ILE A 198 -16.62 20.41 -14.33
N ARG A 199 -17.14 19.46 -13.55
CA ARG A 199 -18.43 18.82 -13.86
C ARG A 199 -19.62 19.53 -13.29
N TYR A 200 -19.44 20.33 -12.24
CA TYR A 200 -20.56 20.92 -11.55
C TYR A 200 -20.54 22.44 -11.67
N ASN A 201 -21.60 22.97 -12.26
CA ASN A 201 -21.93 24.39 -12.20
C ASN A 201 -22.54 24.70 -10.82
N GLN A 202 -21.72 24.57 -9.77
CA GLN A 202 -22.16 24.71 -8.39
C GLN A 202 -22.45 26.18 -8.02
N PRO A 203 -23.28 26.43 -6.99
CA PRO A 203 -23.33 27.73 -6.34
C PRO A 203 -21.93 28.18 -5.89
N TRP A 204 -21.72 29.49 -5.83
CA TRP A 204 -20.41 30.12 -5.63
C TRP A 204 -19.68 29.65 -4.36
N SER A 205 -20.41 29.30 -3.30
CA SER A 205 -19.85 28.77 -2.04
C SER A 205 -19.13 27.43 -2.23
N ASP A 206 -19.69 26.52 -3.01
CA ASP A 206 -19.11 25.19 -3.23
C ASP A 206 -17.91 25.27 -4.17
N PHE A 207 -17.96 26.19 -5.13
CA PHE A 207 -16.82 26.51 -5.99
C PHE A 207 -15.63 27.01 -5.16
N GLN A 208 -15.85 27.86 -4.15
CA GLN A 208 -14.79 28.33 -3.24
C GLN A 208 -14.19 27.18 -2.43
N ASN A 209 -15.02 26.32 -1.85
CA ASN A 209 -14.55 25.17 -1.08
C ASN A 209 -13.77 24.18 -1.98
N ALA A 210 -14.22 23.96 -3.22
CA ALA A 210 -13.56 23.06 -4.15
C ALA A 210 -12.23 23.64 -4.62
N SER A 211 -12.17 24.95 -4.87
CA SER A 211 -10.94 25.66 -5.22
C SER A 211 -9.93 25.63 -4.06
N PHE A 212 -10.41 25.80 -2.83
CA PHE A 212 -9.58 25.66 -1.63
C PHE A 212 -9.01 24.24 -1.50
N GLY A 213 -9.84 23.21 -1.64
CA GLY A 213 -9.39 21.81 -1.62
C GLY A 213 -8.41 21.48 -2.76
N LEU A 214 -8.63 22.03 -3.96
CA LEU A 214 -7.71 21.89 -5.09
C LEU A 214 -6.34 22.52 -4.79
N ALA A 215 -6.31 23.74 -4.26
CA ALA A 215 -5.07 24.42 -3.87
C ALA A 215 -4.34 23.66 -2.75
N LEU A 216 -5.09 23.19 -1.75
CA LEU A 216 -4.57 22.41 -0.63
C LEU A 216 -3.91 21.09 -1.09
N GLY A 217 -4.60 20.37 -1.98
CA GLY A 217 -4.09 19.16 -2.62
C GLY A 217 -2.84 19.42 -3.46
N LEU A 218 -2.85 20.48 -4.30
CA LEU A 218 -1.71 20.85 -5.14
C LEU A 218 -0.47 21.22 -4.31
N VAL A 219 -0.62 22.06 -3.28
CA VAL A 219 0.49 22.46 -2.40
C VAL A 219 1.07 21.23 -1.68
N SER A 220 0.22 20.37 -1.14
CA SER A 220 0.67 19.15 -0.45
C SER A 220 1.37 18.18 -1.40
N MET A 221 0.86 18.04 -2.63
CA MET A 221 1.45 17.21 -3.69
C MET A 221 2.84 17.72 -4.08
N VAL A 222 3.01 19.03 -4.31
CA VAL A 222 4.31 19.61 -4.68
C VAL A 222 5.32 19.48 -3.53
N ILE A 223 4.92 19.81 -2.31
CA ILE A 223 5.79 19.73 -1.13
C ILE A 223 6.26 18.28 -0.91
N SER A 224 5.32 17.32 -0.88
CA SER A 224 5.66 15.92 -0.68
C SER A 224 6.56 15.38 -1.79
N PHE A 225 6.30 15.75 -3.05
CA PHE A 225 7.15 15.36 -4.18
C PHE A 225 8.58 15.88 -4.05
N VAL A 226 8.77 17.15 -3.67
CA VAL A 226 10.11 17.72 -3.44
C VAL A 226 10.84 16.99 -2.32
N ILE A 227 10.18 16.68 -1.20
CA ILE A 227 10.79 15.93 -0.10
C ILE A 227 11.15 14.50 -0.54
N ILE A 228 10.28 13.83 -1.30
CA ILE A 228 10.57 12.52 -1.87
C ILE A 228 11.84 12.57 -2.74
N LEU A 229 11.99 13.59 -3.59
CA LEU A 229 13.20 13.76 -4.40
C LEU A 229 14.46 14.02 -3.58
N ILE A 230 14.34 14.70 -2.42
CA ILE A 230 15.45 14.88 -1.48
C ILE A 230 15.88 13.54 -0.88
N HIS A 231 14.95 12.69 -0.44
CA HIS A 231 15.27 11.34 0.08
C HIS A 231 15.91 10.41 -0.96
N TYR A 232 15.69 10.66 -2.26
CA TYR A 232 16.38 9.93 -3.33
C TYR A 232 17.69 10.61 -3.78
N ASN A 233 18.15 11.65 -3.08
CA ASN A 233 19.34 12.43 -3.42
C ASN A 233 19.34 13.05 -4.84
N PHE A 234 18.17 13.22 -5.47
CA PHE A 234 18.05 13.91 -6.77
C PHE A 234 18.32 15.42 -6.66
N LEU A 235 18.10 16.01 -5.48
CA LEU A 235 18.24 17.43 -5.20
C LEU A 235 19.42 17.74 -4.26
N SER A 236 20.60 17.18 -4.56
CA SER A 236 21.82 17.31 -3.74
C SER A 236 22.35 18.74 -3.57
N SER A 237 21.91 19.70 -4.38
CA SER A 237 22.35 21.10 -4.27
C SER A 237 21.67 21.88 -3.14
N CYS A 238 20.55 21.39 -2.63
CA CYS A 238 19.87 22.00 -1.49
C CYS A 238 20.49 21.43 -0.21
N HIS A 239 20.92 22.27 0.74
CA HIS A 239 21.51 21.85 2.03
C HIS A 239 20.47 21.18 2.97
N CYS A 240 19.55 20.41 2.40
CA CYS A 240 18.50 19.68 3.10
C CYS A 240 19.01 18.28 3.36
N GLU A 241 19.50 18.03 4.58
CA GLU A 241 19.85 16.69 5.03
C GLU A 241 18.58 15.83 5.22
N GLU A 242 18.67 14.55 4.86
CA GLU A 242 17.62 13.56 5.12
C GLU A 242 17.37 13.45 6.64
N GLY A 243 16.11 13.60 7.06
CA GLY A 243 15.77 13.66 8.49
C GLY A 243 16.20 14.96 9.17
N GLY A 244 16.53 16.01 8.42
CA GLY A 244 16.85 17.34 8.94
C GLY A 244 15.65 18.11 9.50
N TRP A 245 15.90 19.31 10.03
CA TRP A 245 14.87 20.18 10.61
C TRP A 245 13.83 20.68 9.58
N THR A 246 14.23 20.81 8.32
CA THR A 246 13.36 21.24 7.22
C THR A 246 12.17 20.29 7.04
N GLU A 247 12.43 18.98 7.13
CA GLU A 247 11.41 17.94 7.06
C GLU A 247 10.40 18.06 8.20
N LEU A 248 10.89 18.30 9.42
CA LEU A 248 10.04 18.50 10.60
C LEU A 248 9.16 19.74 10.46
N PHE A 249 9.73 20.90 10.13
CA PHE A 249 8.96 22.14 9.96
C PHE A 249 7.92 22.02 8.85
N THR A 250 8.28 21.37 7.74
CA THR A 250 7.36 21.09 6.64
C THR A 250 6.21 20.19 7.08
N SER A 251 6.49 19.15 7.87
CA SER A 251 5.45 18.27 8.42
C SER A 251 4.50 19.03 9.37
N PHE A 252 5.01 19.88 10.26
CA PHE A 252 4.17 20.71 11.14
C PHE A 252 3.32 21.71 10.37
N PHE A 253 3.89 22.35 9.34
CA PHE A 253 3.15 23.23 8.45
C PHE A 253 1.99 22.49 7.78
N LEU A 254 2.25 21.30 7.24
CA LEU A 254 1.22 20.47 6.62
C LEU A 254 0.16 20.01 7.63
N ILE A 255 0.54 19.61 8.85
CA ILE A 255 -0.41 19.28 9.93
C ILE A 255 -1.35 20.47 10.19
N PHE A 256 -0.80 21.67 10.36
CA PHE A 256 -1.60 22.87 10.61
C PHE A 256 -2.55 23.18 9.44
N VAL A 257 -2.03 23.13 8.23
CA VAL A 257 -2.79 23.38 7.00
C VAL A 257 -3.89 22.33 6.80
N TRP A 258 -3.64 21.05 7.11
CA TRP A 258 -4.65 19.99 7.03
C TRP A 258 -5.66 20.01 8.17
N ILE A 259 -5.35 20.54 9.36
CA ILE A 259 -6.35 20.82 10.40
C ILE A 259 -7.39 21.82 9.88
N LEU A 260 -6.93 22.93 9.27
CA LEU A 260 -7.81 23.91 8.63
C LEU A 260 -8.56 23.28 7.45
N GLY A 261 -7.83 22.52 6.62
CA GLY A 261 -8.37 21.75 5.49
C GLY A 261 -9.55 20.87 5.88
N LEU A 262 -9.36 20.01 6.88
CA LEU A 262 -10.40 19.14 7.41
C LEU A 262 -11.56 19.97 7.99
N SER A 263 -11.27 21.00 8.79
CA SER A 263 -12.33 21.82 9.39
C SER A 263 -13.28 22.45 8.36
N ILE A 264 -12.78 22.84 7.19
CA ILE A 264 -13.57 23.46 6.13
C ILE A 264 -14.22 22.41 5.23
N LEU A 265 -13.45 21.40 4.81
CA LEU A 265 -13.92 20.42 3.83
C LEU A 265 -14.87 19.38 4.43
N THR A 266 -14.68 19.02 5.70
CA THR A 266 -15.45 17.97 6.38
C THR A 266 -16.47 18.52 7.39
N GLN A 267 -16.68 19.84 7.48
CA GLN A 267 -17.79 20.40 8.27
C GLN A 267 -19.13 19.88 7.76
N GLU A 268 -20.18 19.98 8.58
CA GLU A 268 -21.54 19.64 8.14
C GLU A 268 -21.92 20.44 6.88
N GLY A 269 -22.33 19.73 5.82
CA GLY A 269 -22.58 20.32 4.51
C GLY A 269 -21.34 20.68 3.68
N GLY A 270 -20.14 20.41 4.18
CA GLY A 270 -18.89 20.54 3.43
C GLY A 270 -18.76 19.51 2.28
N LEU A 271 -17.87 19.80 1.33
CA LEU A 271 -17.69 18.96 0.12
C LEU A 271 -17.27 17.52 0.43
N ALA A 272 -16.55 17.33 1.54
CA ALA A 272 -16.07 16.05 2.01
C ALA A 272 -16.87 15.55 3.23
N ALA A 273 -18.04 16.11 3.54
CA ALA A 273 -18.77 15.80 4.77
C ALA A 273 -19.41 14.40 4.79
N THR A 274 -19.70 13.82 3.64
CA THR A 274 -20.53 12.60 3.56
C THR A 274 -19.82 11.45 2.86
N MET A 275 -19.62 10.32 3.55
CA MET A 275 -19.12 9.11 2.87
C MET A 275 -20.17 8.49 1.92
N SER A 276 -21.45 8.77 2.14
CA SER A 276 -22.57 8.30 1.31
C SER A 276 -23.09 9.40 0.41
N GLY A 277 -23.22 9.13 -0.90
CA GLY A 277 -23.96 10.02 -1.79
C GLY A 277 -25.43 10.06 -1.37
N ASN A 278 -26.09 11.22 -1.52
CA ASN A 278 -27.53 11.34 -1.28
C ASN A 278 -28.27 10.56 -2.37
N GLN A 279 -28.85 9.42 -2.02
CA GLN A 279 -29.62 8.61 -2.95
C GLN A 279 -31.06 9.11 -3.07
N CYS A 280 -31.26 10.23 -3.78
CA CYS A 280 -32.57 10.49 -4.36
C CYS A 280 -32.73 9.58 -5.59
N VAL A 281 -33.03 8.30 -5.37
CA VAL A 281 -33.25 7.35 -6.47
C VAL A 281 -34.59 7.68 -7.14
N ARG A 282 -34.56 8.30 -8.33
CA ARG A 282 -35.72 8.29 -9.24
C ARG A 282 -35.95 6.84 -9.66
N HIS A 283 -37.01 6.20 -9.19
CA HIS A 283 -37.37 4.85 -9.60
C HIS A 283 -37.60 4.80 -11.13
N PRO A 284 -36.75 4.09 -11.90
CA PRO A 284 -36.97 3.91 -13.33
C PRO A 284 -37.93 2.74 -13.50
N GLY A 285 -39.24 3.01 -13.58
CA GLY A 285 -40.19 1.96 -13.94
C GLY A 285 -41.63 2.16 -13.49
N ASN A 286 -41.88 3.01 -12.50
CA ASN A 286 -43.26 3.42 -12.24
C ASN A 286 -43.52 4.76 -12.90
N ILE A 287 -44.27 4.70 -13.99
CA ILE A 287 -45.18 5.78 -14.40
C ILE A 287 -46.21 5.90 -13.27
N VAL A 288 -45.80 6.38 -12.10
CA VAL A 288 -46.77 6.87 -11.12
C VAL A 288 -47.23 8.21 -11.71
N PRO A 289 -48.51 8.35 -12.06
CA PRO A 289 -49.01 9.61 -12.56
C PRO A 289 -48.89 10.65 -11.45
N PHE A 290 -48.01 11.63 -11.65
CA PHE A 290 -47.92 12.92 -10.94
C PHE A 290 -47.72 12.88 -9.40
N GLU A 291 -46.74 13.66 -8.92
CA GLU A 291 -46.66 14.14 -7.53
C GLU A 291 -46.37 13.14 -6.39
N LEU A 292 -45.48 12.16 -6.57
CA LEU A 292 -44.71 11.71 -5.41
C LEU A 292 -43.65 12.78 -5.11
N ASN A 293 -44.06 13.75 -4.28
CA ASN A 293 -43.18 14.65 -3.54
C ASN A 293 -42.27 13.80 -2.63
N CYS A 294 -41.30 13.12 -3.22
CA CYS A 294 -40.17 12.56 -2.50
C CYS A 294 -39.37 13.75 -2.01
N THR A 295 -39.68 14.17 -0.80
CA THR A 295 -38.96 15.19 -0.09
C THR A 295 -38.02 14.53 0.89
N ILE A 296 -36.74 14.92 0.89
CA ILE A 296 -35.83 14.54 1.96
C ILE A 296 -35.58 15.75 2.86
N ALA A 297 -35.44 15.50 4.15
CA ALA A 297 -35.09 16.53 5.11
C ALA A 297 -33.58 16.78 5.05
N VAL A 298 -33.17 17.93 4.51
CA VAL A 298 -31.78 18.42 4.51
C VAL A 298 -31.73 19.60 5.46
N ASN A 299 -30.92 19.52 6.53
CA ASN A 299 -30.82 20.57 7.56
C ASN A 299 -32.18 20.98 8.17
N GLY A 300 -33.10 20.01 8.34
CA GLY A 300 -34.45 20.26 8.84
C GLY A 300 -35.43 20.86 7.82
N LEU A 301 -34.99 21.17 6.60
CA LEU A 301 -35.84 21.62 5.50
C LEU A 301 -36.21 20.46 4.58
N VAL A 302 -37.50 20.33 4.31
CA VAL A 302 -38.10 19.30 3.46
C VAL A 302 -37.96 19.76 2.00
N VAL A 303 -36.94 19.29 1.29
CA VAL A 303 -36.62 19.72 -0.09
C VAL A 303 -37.03 18.61 -1.07
N PRO A 304 -37.75 18.91 -2.17
CA PRO A 304 -38.09 17.92 -3.17
C PRO A 304 -36.81 17.38 -3.84
N CYS A 305 -36.71 16.05 -4.00
CA CYS A 305 -35.56 15.38 -4.60
C CYS A 305 -35.21 15.89 -6.01
N SER A 306 -36.11 16.57 -6.70
CA SER A 306 -35.84 17.24 -7.98
C SER A 306 -34.88 18.42 -7.88
N GLU A 307 -34.78 19.04 -6.71
CA GLU A 307 -33.98 20.26 -6.45
C GLU A 307 -32.65 19.94 -5.76
N ILE A 308 -32.45 18.71 -5.32
CA ILE A 308 -31.26 18.32 -4.59
C ILE A 308 -30.20 17.92 -5.61
N PRO A 309 -29.03 18.59 -5.63
CA PRO A 309 -27.95 18.20 -6.52
C PRO A 309 -27.61 16.73 -6.26
N GLU A 310 -27.86 15.89 -7.26
CA GLU A 310 -27.97 14.43 -7.14
C GLU A 310 -26.69 13.73 -6.64
N LEU A 311 -25.55 14.43 -6.57
CA LEU A 311 -24.25 13.84 -6.26
C LEU A 311 -23.41 14.82 -5.43
N ILE A 312 -23.29 14.55 -4.13
CA ILE A 312 -22.20 15.10 -3.32
C ILE A 312 -21.05 14.08 -3.35
N PRO A 313 -19.88 14.42 -3.89
CA PRO A 313 -18.76 13.48 -4.05
C PRO A 313 -17.93 13.36 -2.78
N GLY A 314 -18.43 12.64 -1.79
CA GLY A 314 -17.88 12.77 -0.45
C GLY A 314 -16.99 11.64 0.08
N SER A 315 -16.87 10.46 -0.54
CA SER A 315 -16.06 9.37 0.07
C SER A 315 -14.55 9.45 -0.21
N ASN A 316 -14.14 9.63 -1.47
CA ASN A 316 -12.72 9.69 -1.84
C ASN A 316 -12.05 10.92 -1.24
N LEU A 317 -12.72 12.08 -1.34
CA LEU A 317 -12.20 13.33 -0.82
C LEU A 317 -12.08 13.27 0.71
N PHE A 318 -13.07 12.74 1.42
CA PHE A 318 -13.01 12.58 2.87
C PHE A 318 -11.84 11.69 3.32
N VAL A 319 -11.74 10.48 2.76
CA VAL A 319 -10.67 9.54 3.12
C VAL A 319 -9.31 10.11 2.76
N ALA A 320 -9.16 10.72 1.59
CA ALA A 320 -7.89 11.31 1.17
C ALA A 320 -7.47 12.50 2.04
N CYS A 321 -8.40 13.37 2.46
CA CYS A 321 -8.11 14.45 3.41
C CYS A 321 -7.59 13.91 4.75
N TRP A 322 -8.24 12.88 5.30
CA TRP A 322 -7.79 12.22 6.52
C TRP A 322 -6.44 11.51 6.36
N CYS A 323 -6.22 10.82 5.24
CA CYS A 323 -4.94 10.21 4.92
C CYS A 323 -3.82 11.27 4.84
N CYS A 324 -4.07 12.44 4.25
CA CYS A 324 -3.08 13.51 4.21
C CYS A 324 -2.72 14.01 5.62
N MET A 325 -3.72 14.23 6.47
CA MET A 325 -3.52 14.65 7.86
C MET A 325 -2.73 13.59 8.65
N LEU A 326 -3.17 12.33 8.62
CA LEU A 326 -2.54 11.24 9.37
C LEU A 326 -1.12 10.95 8.88
N SER A 327 -0.86 11.03 7.58
CA SER A 327 0.49 10.93 7.03
C SER A 327 1.41 12.03 7.53
N SER A 328 0.92 13.28 7.55
CA SER A 328 1.71 14.43 8.03
C SER A 328 2.07 14.26 9.52
N VAL A 329 1.14 13.79 10.33
CA VAL A 329 1.37 13.44 11.74
C VAL A 329 2.35 12.27 11.89
N ALA A 330 2.21 11.23 11.05
CA ALA A 330 3.09 10.07 11.08
C ALA A 330 4.54 10.43 10.70
N VAL A 331 4.75 11.32 9.73
CA VAL A 331 6.07 11.88 9.41
C VAL A 331 6.69 12.51 10.65
N ALA A 332 5.97 13.40 11.35
CA ALA A 332 6.49 14.08 12.54
C ALA A 332 6.90 13.09 13.65
N PHE A 333 6.07 12.06 13.90
CA PHE A 333 6.40 11.04 14.90
C PHE A 333 7.58 10.17 14.50
N LYS A 334 7.68 9.78 13.22
CA LYS A 334 8.77 8.95 12.72
C LYS A 334 10.07 9.71 12.64
N TRP A 335 10.03 11.00 12.32
CA TRP A 335 11.17 11.90 12.41
C TRP A 335 11.71 11.93 13.85
N LYS A 336 10.83 12.11 14.84
CA LYS A 336 11.22 12.11 16.26
C LYS A 336 11.85 10.78 16.69
N ALA A 337 11.26 9.66 16.26
CA ALA A 337 11.80 8.33 16.55
C ALA A 337 13.18 8.11 15.91
N ALA A 338 13.36 8.55 14.67
CA ALA A 338 14.64 8.46 13.97
C ALA A 338 15.73 9.29 14.66
N GLN A 339 15.41 10.50 15.12
CA GLN A 339 16.35 11.34 15.86
C GLN A 339 16.73 10.71 17.22
N ALA A 340 15.75 10.18 17.96
CA ALA A 340 16.03 9.48 19.22
C ALA A 340 16.99 8.29 19.02
N LEU A 341 16.81 7.54 17.93
CA LEU A 341 17.69 6.42 17.58
C LEU A 341 19.11 6.89 17.22
N LYS A 342 19.25 7.98 16.46
CA LYS A 342 20.57 8.59 16.17
C LYS A 342 21.29 9.04 17.45
N PHE A 343 20.57 9.64 18.41
CA PHE A 343 21.14 10.02 19.69
C PHE A 343 21.61 8.80 20.51
N ALA A 344 20.80 7.74 20.57
CA ALA A 344 21.18 6.51 21.27
C ALA A 344 22.40 5.82 20.64
N GLN A 345 22.49 5.79 19.30
CA GLN A 345 23.65 5.26 18.59
C GLN A 345 24.91 6.09 18.87
N ALA A 346 24.81 7.43 18.80
CA ALA A 346 25.94 8.31 19.10
C ALA A 346 26.43 8.19 20.55
N GLU A 347 25.54 7.93 21.50
CA GLU A 347 25.92 7.67 22.89
C GLU A 347 26.61 6.31 23.06
N ALA A 348 26.09 5.26 22.41
CA ALA A 348 26.70 3.94 22.42
C ALA A 348 28.11 3.95 21.80
N GLU A 349 28.31 4.65 20.68
CA GLU A 349 29.63 4.82 20.04
C GLU A 349 30.61 5.56 20.96
N ARG A 350 30.17 6.60 21.66
CA ARG A 350 31.00 7.33 22.63
C ARG A 350 31.40 6.46 23.83
N GLN A 351 30.52 5.55 24.27
CA GLN A 351 30.85 4.60 25.33
C GLN A 351 31.90 3.59 24.85
N GLN A 352 31.74 3.04 23.65
CA GLN A 352 32.72 2.12 23.05
C GLN A 352 34.10 2.78 22.85
N GLN A 353 34.13 4.06 22.45
CA GLN A 353 35.39 4.80 22.30
C GLN A 353 36.10 4.97 23.64
N LYS A 354 35.37 5.29 24.73
CA LYS A 354 35.96 5.41 26.07
C LYS A 354 36.51 4.08 26.58
N GLU A 355 35.77 2.98 26.37
CA GLU A 355 36.26 1.64 26.74
C GLU A 355 37.52 1.25 25.96
N GLN A 356 37.61 1.62 24.68
CA GLN A 356 38.81 1.41 23.86
C GLN A 356 39.99 2.27 24.35
N GLU A 357 39.76 3.53 24.71
CA GLU A 357 40.80 4.40 25.27
C GLU A 357 41.28 3.88 26.64
N GLU A 358 40.38 3.44 27.52
CA GLU A 358 40.75 2.86 28.82
C GLU A 358 41.56 1.56 28.67
N GLN A 359 41.23 0.70 27.69
CA GLN A 359 42.02 -0.48 27.39
C GLN A 359 43.41 -0.13 26.84
N GLN A 360 43.51 0.90 26.01
CA GLN A 360 44.78 1.34 25.42
C GLN A 360 45.72 1.99 26.45
N PHE A 361 45.20 2.80 27.37
CA PHE A 361 46.00 3.42 28.43
C PHE A 361 46.25 2.48 29.62
N GLY A 362 45.36 1.52 29.87
CA GLY A 362 45.49 0.54 30.94
C GLY A 362 46.61 -0.49 30.71
N SER A 363 47.00 -0.76 29.46
CA SER A 363 48.08 -1.71 29.16
C SER A 363 49.50 -1.13 29.35
N ASP A 364 49.65 0.19 29.43
CA ASP A 364 50.97 0.85 29.48
C ASP A 364 51.52 1.00 30.92
N TYR A 365 50.69 0.78 31.95
CA TYR A 365 51.08 0.87 33.36
C TYR A 365 51.34 -0.49 34.03
N GLY A 366 51.28 -1.59 33.28
CA GLY A 366 51.35 -2.96 33.82
C GLY A 366 52.73 -3.62 33.86
N ASP A 367 53.77 -3.00 33.31
CA ASP A 367 55.09 -3.65 33.12
C ASP A 367 56.24 -2.84 33.74
N VAL A 368 55.99 -2.20 34.89
CA VAL A 368 57.06 -1.62 35.73
C VAL A 368 57.53 -2.71 36.69
N ASP A 369 58.51 -3.47 36.21
CA ASP A 369 59.56 -4.19 36.95
C ASP A 369 59.24 -4.57 38.41
N ALA A 370 58.70 -5.78 38.59
CA ALA A 370 58.70 -6.49 39.86
C ALA A 370 59.97 -7.33 40.09
N ASP A 371 61.08 -7.01 39.39
CA ASP A 371 62.37 -7.69 39.52
C ASP A 371 63.43 -6.69 40.01
N ASN A 372 63.62 -6.60 41.33
CA ASN A 372 64.91 -6.35 42.00
C ASN A 372 64.69 -6.11 43.50
N ASP A 373 64.36 -7.18 44.24
CA ASP A 373 64.77 -7.26 45.65
C ASP A 373 65.75 -8.43 45.73
N ASP A 374 66.99 -8.14 45.35
CA ASP A 374 68.16 -8.98 45.57
C ASP A 374 68.31 -9.27 47.07
N GLU A 375 68.58 -10.55 47.34
CA GLU A 375 69.07 -11.11 48.59
C GLU A 375 70.15 -10.24 49.23
N ILE A 376 69.90 -9.79 50.48
CA ILE A 376 70.95 -9.26 51.35
C ILE A 376 71.51 -10.45 52.13
N ASP A 377 72.74 -10.83 51.77
CA ASP A 377 73.56 -11.83 52.46
C ASP A 377 73.80 -11.48 53.95
N GLU A 378 73.76 -12.53 54.76
CA GLU A 378 74.14 -12.57 56.18
C GLU A 378 75.66 -12.35 56.38
N ASP A 379 76.03 -11.55 57.39
CA ASP A 379 77.31 -11.64 58.12
C ASP A 379 77.14 -11.17 59.58
#